data_AF-A0AAE3R7X4-F1
#
_entry.id   AF-A0AAE3R7X4-F1
#
_cell.length_a   1.000
_cell.length_b   1.000
_cell.length_c   1.000
_cell.angle_alpha   90.00
_cell.angle_beta   90.00
_cell.angle_gamma   90.00
#
_symmetry.space_group_name_H-M   'P 1'
#
loop_
_entity.id
_entity.type
_entity.pdbx_description
1 polymer ?
#
loop_
_entity_poly.entity_id
_entity_poly.type
_entity_poly.pdbx_seq_one_letter_code
_entity_poly.pdbx_strand_id
1 'polypeptide(L)'
;MISCKEKKDSRVVIQQKLTPLHKLKEQPMPGEWLAEHKETYQSFETYVNKKPTRLDGGRDKIYIMRIGTFSPTELQIVSKTAQYLWLFYGLQVKYVSVPENANFLKDSREREDTGIQLSASLILNDVLAPVLPGDAAVLIAFTTYDLYPRPDWNYVFGLASLKKRVGVWSINRFGCADNPKEFDQVFQRTIRTAS
;
A
#
# COMPACT_ATOMS: atom_id res chain seq x y z
N MET A 1 2.19 26.04 -24.29
CA MET A 1 2.42 24.60 -24.50
C MET A 1 3.88 24.29 -24.17
N ILE A 2 4.17 23.80 -22.97
CA ILE A 2 5.54 23.45 -22.60
C ILE A 2 5.88 22.10 -23.23
N SER A 3 6.85 22.12 -24.14
CA SER A 3 7.27 21.01 -24.97
C SER A 3 7.76 19.83 -24.13
N CYS A 4 7.38 18.62 -24.54
CA CYS A 4 7.76 17.36 -23.90
C CYS A 4 9.29 17.09 -23.87
N LYS A 5 10.09 17.93 -24.54
CA LYS A 5 11.57 17.85 -24.55
C LYS A 5 12.23 18.42 -23.29
N GLU A 6 11.62 19.35 -22.55
CA GLU A 6 12.25 19.96 -21.35
C GLU A 6 12.17 19.07 -20.09
N LYS A 7 11.29 18.07 -20.04
CA LYS A 7 11.11 17.23 -18.84
C LYS A 7 12.22 16.21 -18.60
N LYS A 8 13.17 16.04 -19.53
CA LYS A 8 14.27 15.06 -19.40
C LYS A 8 15.42 15.57 -18.52
N ASP A 9 15.45 16.86 -18.18
CA ASP A 9 16.58 17.51 -17.50
C ASP A 9 16.39 17.71 -15.97
N SER A 10 15.15 17.81 -15.48
CA SER A 10 14.90 18.08 -14.05
C SER A 10 15.35 16.97 -13.10
N ARG A 11 15.36 15.71 -13.55
CA ARG A 11 15.75 14.56 -12.70
C ARG A 11 17.24 14.47 -12.48
N VAL A 12 18.05 14.84 -13.48
CA VAL A 12 19.51 14.89 -13.37
C VAL A 12 19.89 15.98 -12.38
N VAL A 13 19.26 17.15 -12.49
CA VAL A 13 19.45 18.26 -11.55
C VAL A 13 19.05 17.86 -10.12
N ILE A 14 17.91 17.18 -9.94
CA ILE A 14 17.49 16.67 -8.62
C ILE A 14 18.50 15.66 -8.09
N GLN A 15 18.94 14.69 -8.90
CA GLN A 15 19.93 13.70 -8.49
C GLN A 15 21.22 14.38 -8.04
N GLN A 16 21.76 15.31 -8.83
CA GLN A 16 22.97 16.06 -8.47
C GLN A 16 22.83 16.80 -7.12
N LYS A 17 21.66 17.39 -6.84
CA LYS A 17 21.40 18.08 -5.56
C LYS A 17 21.24 17.12 -4.38
N LEU A 18 20.72 15.91 -4.62
CA LEU A 18 20.49 14.91 -3.57
C LEU A 18 21.71 14.03 -3.29
N THR A 19 22.60 13.82 -4.27
CA THR A 19 23.79 12.97 -4.12
C THR A 19 24.64 13.32 -2.89
N PRO A 20 24.95 14.60 -2.58
CA PRO A 20 25.74 14.93 -1.39
C PRO A 20 25.04 14.60 -0.06
N LEU A 21 23.71 14.47 -0.06
CA LEU A 21 22.91 14.14 1.11
C LEU A 21 22.70 12.63 1.27
N HIS A 22 23.03 11.83 0.25
CA HIS A 22 22.81 10.39 0.27
C HIS A 22 23.95 9.68 1.01
N LYS A 23 23.65 9.11 2.17
CA LYS A 23 24.54 8.15 2.83
C LYS A 23 24.44 6.80 2.12
N LEU A 24 25.55 6.31 1.56
CA LEU A 24 25.62 4.96 1.00
C LEU A 24 25.37 3.93 2.11
N LYS A 25 24.66 2.85 1.76
CA LYS A 25 24.52 1.69 2.66
C LYS A 25 25.88 1.04 2.88
N GLU A 26 26.15 0.67 4.12
CA GLU A 26 27.30 -0.12 4.51
C GLU A 26 27.13 -1.57 4.04
N GLN A 27 28.22 -2.35 4.00
CA GLN A 27 28.16 -3.76 3.65
C GLN A 27 27.31 -4.53 4.67
N PRO A 28 26.41 -5.42 4.23
CA PRO A 28 25.53 -6.11 5.14
C PRO A 28 26.30 -7.09 6.02
N MET A 29 25.93 -7.16 7.30
CA MET A 29 26.55 -8.07 8.28
C MET A 29 25.88 -9.45 8.26
N PRO A 30 26.56 -10.52 8.72
CA PRO A 30 25.92 -11.82 8.93
C PRO A 30 24.66 -11.69 9.81
N GLY A 31 23.55 -12.30 9.38
CA GLY A 31 22.24 -12.16 10.03
C GLY A 31 21.37 -11.02 9.48
N GLU A 32 21.94 -10.12 8.66
CA GLU A 32 21.15 -9.11 7.97
C GLU A 32 20.53 -9.66 6.68
N TRP A 33 19.33 -9.19 6.37
CA TRP A 33 18.55 -9.64 5.21
C TRP A 33 19.35 -9.63 3.89
N LEU A 34 20.13 -8.57 3.63
CA LEU A 34 20.91 -8.44 2.40
C LEU A 34 22.18 -9.32 2.39
N ALA A 35 22.62 -9.86 3.53
CA ALA A 35 23.68 -10.85 3.59
C ALA A 35 23.14 -12.26 3.29
N GLU A 36 21.89 -12.54 3.67
CA GLU A 36 21.26 -13.86 3.50
C GLU A 36 20.50 -14.00 2.17
N HIS A 37 19.96 -12.88 1.65
CA HIS A 37 19.16 -12.85 0.44
C HIS A 37 19.81 -12.01 -0.65
N LYS A 38 19.95 -12.61 -1.85
CA LYS A 38 20.44 -11.92 -3.03
C LYS A 38 19.32 -11.09 -3.64
N GLU A 39 19.41 -9.77 -3.50
CA GLU A 39 18.54 -8.81 -4.19
C GLU A 39 19.26 -8.12 -5.34
N THR A 40 18.51 -7.79 -6.41
CA THR A 40 19.05 -6.97 -7.49
C THR A 40 19.06 -5.50 -7.07
N TYR A 41 20.24 -4.90 -7.00
CA TYR A 41 20.38 -3.46 -6.77
C TYR A 41 19.60 -2.66 -7.82
N GLN A 42 18.84 -1.66 -7.36
CA GLN A 42 18.13 -0.72 -8.22
C GLN A 42 18.78 0.66 -8.13
N SER A 43 19.53 1.06 -9.16
CA SER A 43 20.05 2.43 -9.27
C SER A 43 18.92 3.43 -9.53
N PHE A 44 19.18 4.72 -9.26
CA PHE A 44 18.25 5.80 -9.63
C PHE A 44 17.91 5.80 -11.12
N GLU A 45 18.91 5.58 -11.98
CA GLU A 45 18.71 5.46 -13.42
C GLU A 45 17.82 4.25 -13.76
N THR A 46 18.06 3.10 -13.11
CA THR A 46 17.22 1.91 -13.29
C THR A 46 15.77 2.19 -12.90
N TYR A 47 15.55 2.88 -11.77
CA TYR A 47 14.21 3.30 -11.33
C TYR A 47 13.56 4.23 -12.36
N VAL A 48 14.28 5.26 -12.83
CA VAL A 48 13.80 6.20 -13.84
C VAL A 48 13.42 5.51 -15.15
N ASN A 49 14.26 4.59 -15.61
CA ASN A 49 14.07 3.84 -16.86
C ASN A 49 12.91 2.84 -16.78
N LYS A 50 12.57 2.35 -15.58
CA LYS A 50 11.35 1.55 -15.34
C LYS A 50 10.04 2.32 -15.51
N LYS A 51 10.10 3.65 -15.74
CA LYS A 51 8.92 4.52 -15.93
C LYS A 51 7.91 4.32 -14.80
N PRO A 52 8.28 4.68 -13.56
CA PRO A 52 7.42 4.46 -12.40
C PRO A 52 6.08 5.15 -12.59
N THR A 53 5.04 4.63 -11.94
CA THR A 53 3.72 5.27 -11.90
C THR A 53 3.87 6.70 -11.40
N ARG A 54 3.24 7.64 -12.11
CA ARG A 54 3.22 9.06 -11.76
C ARG A 54 1.78 9.52 -11.52
N LEU A 55 1.64 10.57 -10.74
CA LEU A 55 0.38 11.30 -10.52
C LEU A 55 0.01 12.19 -11.72
N ASP A 56 0.47 11.84 -12.93
CA ASP A 56 0.16 12.59 -14.14
C ASP A 56 -1.21 12.20 -14.71
N GLY A 57 -1.70 13.03 -15.64
CA GLY A 57 -2.93 12.73 -16.38
C GLY A 57 -4.22 12.85 -15.57
N GLY A 58 -4.26 13.71 -14.54
CA GLY A 58 -5.46 13.94 -13.72
C GLY A 58 -5.73 12.88 -12.66
N ARG A 59 -4.72 12.08 -12.32
CA ARG A 59 -4.78 11.05 -11.27
C ARG A 59 -4.50 11.66 -9.89
N ASP A 60 -5.49 12.36 -9.36
CA ASP A 60 -5.36 13.20 -8.17
C ASP A 60 -6.10 12.64 -6.94
N LYS A 61 -6.58 11.38 -7.01
CA LYS A 61 -7.39 10.79 -5.94
C LYS A 61 -6.87 9.45 -5.41
N ILE A 62 -6.96 9.28 -4.10
CA ILE A 62 -6.83 7.99 -3.42
C ILE A 62 -8.25 7.47 -3.19
N TYR A 63 -8.56 6.31 -3.74
CA TYR A 63 -9.81 5.62 -3.44
C TYR A 63 -9.59 4.59 -2.34
N ILE A 64 -10.51 4.52 -1.38
CA ILE A 64 -10.48 3.60 -0.25
C ILE A 64 -11.70 2.69 -0.28
N MET A 65 -11.46 1.39 -0.31
CA MET A 65 -12.45 0.33 -0.12
C MET A 65 -12.32 -0.28 1.28
N ARG A 66 -13.44 -0.73 1.86
CA ARG A 66 -13.46 -1.45 3.13
C ARG A 66 -13.98 -2.86 2.88
N ILE A 67 -13.17 -3.87 3.16
CA ILE A 67 -13.51 -5.29 2.95
C ILE A 67 -13.67 -5.97 4.32
N GLY A 68 -14.88 -6.43 4.60
CA GLY A 68 -15.26 -7.03 5.89
C GLY A 68 -16.09 -6.10 6.76
N THR A 69 -16.37 -6.57 7.97
CA THR A 69 -17.11 -5.83 8.98
C THR A 69 -16.13 -5.06 9.85
N PHE A 70 -16.45 -3.80 10.13
CA PHE A 70 -15.63 -2.91 10.94
C PHE A 70 -16.43 -2.46 12.17
N SER A 71 -15.81 -2.47 13.34
CA SER A 71 -16.33 -1.81 14.53
C SER A 71 -16.38 -0.28 14.32
N PRO A 72 -17.18 0.47 15.11
CA PRO A 72 -17.15 1.93 15.08
C PRO A 72 -15.75 2.51 15.30
N THR A 73 -14.95 1.88 16.16
CA THR A 73 -13.59 2.32 16.47
C THR A 73 -12.63 2.03 15.32
N GLU A 74 -12.74 0.87 14.67
CA GLU A 74 -11.96 0.56 13.47
C GLU A 74 -12.32 1.48 12.30
N LEU A 75 -13.59 1.84 12.15
CA LEU A 75 -14.02 2.87 11.18
C LEU A 75 -13.40 4.24 11.48
N GLN A 76 -13.27 4.59 12.76
CA GLN A 76 -12.58 5.81 13.18
C GLN A 76 -11.10 5.77 12.80
N ILE A 77 -10.43 4.63 12.98
CA ILE A 77 -9.03 4.43 12.57
C ILE A 77 -8.89 4.61 11.06
N VAL A 78 -9.72 3.93 10.26
CA VAL A 78 -9.71 4.06 8.79
C VAL A 78 -9.96 5.52 8.36
N SER A 79 -10.89 6.21 9.02
CA SER A 79 -11.18 7.63 8.74
C SER A 79 -10.00 8.55 9.06
N LYS A 80 -9.34 8.35 10.21
CA LYS A 80 -8.13 9.11 10.56
C LYS A 80 -6.97 8.79 9.61
N THR A 81 -6.82 7.54 9.20
CA THR A 81 -5.81 7.15 8.21
C THR A 81 -6.09 7.79 6.86
N ALA A 82 -7.35 7.85 6.43
CA ALA A 82 -7.75 8.58 5.22
C ALA A 82 -7.37 10.07 5.30
N GLN A 83 -7.62 10.73 6.43
CA GLN A 83 -7.20 12.13 6.64
C GLN A 83 -5.68 12.29 6.57
N TYR A 84 -4.94 11.38 7.21
CA TYR A 84 -3.49 11.36 7.12
C TYR A 84 -3.01 11.20 5.67
N LEU A 85 -3.56 10.25 4.91
CA LEU A 85 -3.19 10.03 3.51
C LEU A 85 -3.48 11.25 2.63
N TRP A 86 -4.62 11.92 2.86
CA TRP A 86 -4.94 13.18 2.17
C TRP A 86 -3.88 14.25 2.44
N LEU A 87 -3.50 14.47 3.70
CA LEU A 87 -2.52 15.47 4.09
C LEU A 87 -1.11 15.12 3.61
N PHE A 88 -0.70 13.86 3.77
CA PHE A 88 0.66 13.40 3.46
C PHE A 88 0.93 13.39 1.95
N TYR A 89 -0.04 12.91 1.16
CA TYR A 89 0.11 12.81 -0.29
C TYR A 89 -0.42 14.03 -1.05
N GLY A 90 -1.21 14.89 -0.40
CA GLY A 90 -1.88 16.01 -1.08
C GLY A 90 -2.91 15.56 -2.13
N LEU A 91 -3.48 14.35 -1.97
CA LEU A 91 -4.42 13.73 -2.91
C LEU A 91 -5.79 13.58 -2.28
N GLN A 92 -6.86 13.95 -3.01
CA GLN A 92 -8.22 13.82 -2.50
C GLN A 92 -8.54 12.36 -2.17
N VAL A 93 -9.15 12.11 -1.01
CA VAL A 93 -9.57 10.75 -0.64
C VAL A 93 -11.05 10.56 -0.89
N LYS A 94 -11.42 9.45 -1.53
CA LYS A 94 -12.80 9.05 -1.78
C LYS A 94 -13.03 7.61 -1.31
N TYR A 95 -14.22 7.33 -0.79
CA TYR A 95 -14.61 5.96 -0.44
C TYR A 95 -15.39 5.31 -1.58
N VAL A 96 -15.18 4.01 -1.76
CA VAL A 96 -15.92 3.16 -2.71
C VAL A 96 -16.39 1.88 -2.02
N SER A 97 -17.53 1.38 -2.47
CA SER A 97 -18.09 0.11 -2.00
C SER A 97 -17.39 -1.08 -2.65
N VAL A 98 -17.39 -2.22 -1.96
CA VAL A 98 -17.01 -3.51 -2.56
C VAL A 98 -18.02 -3.84 -3.68
N PRO A 99 -17.58 -4.25 -4.88
CA PRO A 99 -18.49 -4.67 -5.94
C PRO A 99 -19.38 -5.83 -5.49
N GLU A 100 -20.66 -5.82 -5.83
CA GLU A 100 -21.63 -6.85 -5.40
C GLU A 100 -21.23 -8.27 -5.84
N ASN A 101 -20.57 -8.39 -7.00
CA ASN A 101 -20.10 -9.64 -7.56
C ASN A 101 -18.68 -10.04 -7.10
N ALA A 102 -18.04 -9.26 -6.22
CA ALA A 102 -16.68 -9.55 -5.76
C ALA A 102 -16.69 -10.71 -4.76
N ASN A 103 -16.11 -11.85 -5.15
CA ASN A 103 -15.91 -12.99 -4.27
C ASN A 103 -14.50 -12.95 -3.64
N PHE A 104 -14.28 -12.02 -2.70
CA PHE A 104 -12.99 -11.90 -1.99
C PHE A 104 -12.70 -13.07 -1.03
N LEU A 105 -13.67 -13.97 -0.79
CA LEU A 105 -13.53 -15.16 0.06
C LEU A 105 -13.09 -16.42 -0.70
N LYS A 106 -13.10 -16.41 -2.04
CA LYS A 106 -12.88 -17.59 -2.90
C LYS A 106 -11.64 -18.44 -2.52
N ASP A 107 -10.56 -17.77 -2.12
CA ASP A 107 -9.30 -18.41 -1.71
C ASP A 107 -8.95 -18.10 -0.24
N SER A 108 -9.96 -17.88 0.59
CA SER A 108 -9.74 -17.70 2.02
C SER A 108 -9.36 -19.01 2.71
N ARG A 109 -8.67 -18.91 3.84
CA ARG A 109 -8.38 -20.04 4.73
C ARG A 109 -8.65 -19.67 6.18
N GLU A 110 -8.89 -20.67 7.02
CA GLU A 110 -9.07 -20.45 8.45
C GLU A 110 -7.74 -20.56 9.19
N ARG A 111 -7.62 -19.75 10.25
CA ARG A 111 -6.50 -19.71 11.18
C ARG A 111 -7.06 -19.68 12.60
N GLU A 112 -6.46 -20.45 13.49
CA GLU A 112 -6.88 -20.51 14.91
C GLU A 112 -6.71 -19.15 15.62
N ASP A 113 -5.66 -18.40 15.27
CA ASP A 113 -5.29 -17.15 15.95
C ASP A 113 -6.05 -15.91 15.44
N THR A 114 -6.44 -15.93 14.17
CA THR A 114 -6.91 -14.72 13.44
C THR A 114 -8.22 -14.91 12.70
N GLY A 115 -8.78 -16.12 12.72
CA GLY A 115 -10.01 -16.46 12.01
C GLY A 115 -9.78 -16.56 10.50
N ILE A 116 -10.63 -15.88 9.72
CA ILE A 116 -10.55 -15.92 8.26
C ILE A 116 -9.33 -15.10 7.77
N GLN A 117 -8.50 -15.73 6.95
CA GLN A 117 -7.35 -15.14 6.30
C GLN A 117 -7.56 -15.11 4.77
N LEU A 118 -7.54 -13.92 4.17
CA LEU A 118 -7.81 -13.71 2.75
C LEU A 118 -6.54 -13.75 1.89
N SER A 119 -6.70 -14.17 0.63
CA SER A 119 -5.66 -14.06 -0.39
C SER A 119 -5.51 -12.59 -0.81
N ALA A 120 -4.41 -11.95 -0.39
CA ALA A 120 -4.11 -10.58 -0.76
C ALA A 120 -3.96 -10.44 -2.28
N SER A 121 -3.34 -11.43 -2.93
CA SER A 121 -3.18 -11.47 -4.39
C SER A 121 -4.52 -11.50 -5.13
N LEU A 122 -5.50 -12.28 -4.64
CA LEU A 122 -6.85 -12.31 -5.20
C LEU A 122 -7.53 -10.94 -5.06
N ILE A 123 -7.45 -10.32 -3.88
CA ILE A 123 -8.02 -8.99 -3.66
C ILE A 123 -7.43 -7.97 -4.66
N LEU A 124 -6.11 -7.98 -4.86
CA LEU A 124 -5.49 -7.04 -5.80
C LEU A 124 -5.97 -7.24 -7.23
N ASN A 125 -6.03 -8.50 -7.68
CA ASN A 125 -6.21 -8.84 -9.08
C ASN A 125 -7.67 -8.88 -9.51
N ASP A 126 -8.53 -9.38 -8.63
CA ASP A 126 -9.89 -9.76 -8.99
C ASP A 126 -10.93 -8.84 -8.34
N VAL A 127 -10.56 -8.11 -7.28
CA VAL A 127 -11.46 -7.18 -6.59
C VAL A 127 -11.12 -5.73 -6.93
N LEU A 128 -9.86 -5.32 -6.77
CA LEU A 128 -9.48 -3.90 -6.87
C LEU A 128 -9.09 -3.48 -8.28
N ALA A 129 -8.18 -4.20 -8.94
CA ALA A 129 -7.71 -3.80 -10.27
C ALA A 129 -8.83 -3.65 -11.32
N PRO A 130 -9.90 -4.49 -11.34
CA PRO A 130 -10.97 -4.34 -12.32
C PRO A 130 -11.82 -3.09 -12.14
N VAL A 131 -11.87 -2.53 -10.93
CA VAL A 131 -12.76 -1.39 -10.58
C VAL A 131 -12.00 -0.10 -10.27
N LEU A 132 -10.69 -0.07 -10.54
CA LEU A 132 -9.86 1.11 -10.34
C LEU A 132 -10.38 2.29 -11.17
N PRO A 133 -10.79 3.41 -10.55
CA PRO A 133 -11.24 4.59 -11.29
C PRO A 133 -10.13 5.21 -12.15
N GLY A 134 -10.50 5.81 -13.28
CA GLY A 134 -9.55 6.42 -14.21
C GLY A 134 -8.72 7.55 -13.60
N ASP A 135 -9.36 8.36 -12.75
CA ASP A 135 -8.76 9.49 -12.02
C ASP A 135 -8.10 9.08 -10.69
N ALA A 136 -8.05 7.77 -10.38
CA ALA A 136 -7.36 7.27 -9.20
C ALA A 136 -5.84 7.35 -9.39
N ALA A 137 -5.14 8.01 -8.48
CA ALA A 137 -3.72 7.74 -8.25
C ALA A 137 -3.53 6.28 -7.81
N VAL A 138 -4.39 5.82 -6.90
CA VAL A 138 -4.40 4.46 -6.34
C VAL A 138 -5.79 4.12 -5.81
N LEU A 139 -6.15 2.84 -5.85
CA LEU A 139 -7.26 2.26 -5.09
C LEU A 139 -6.72 1.30 -4.04
N ILE A 140 -6.91 1.63 -2.76
CA ILE A 140 -6.49 0.82 -1.63
C ILE A 140 -7.70 0.20 -0.93
N ALA A 141 -7.51 -0.97 -0.32
CA ALA A 141 -8.51 -1.56 0.56
C ALA A 141 -7.98 -1.73 1.98
N PHE A 142 -8.79 -1.36 2.98
CA PHE A 142 -8.58 -1.82 4.35
C PHE A 142 -9.45 -3.05 4.60
N THR A 143 -8.93 -4.00 5.38
CA THR A 143 -9.67 -5.17 5.80
C THR A 143 -9.42 -5.53 7.26
N THR A 144 -10.45 -6.03 7.94
CA THR A 144 -10.38 -6.60 9.29
C THR A 144 -9.99 -8.07 9.29
N TYR A 145 -9.96 -8.72 8.13
CA TYR A 145 -9.44 -10.07 7.96
C TYR A 145 -7.91 -10.07 7.90
N ASP A 146 -7.31 -11.18 8.31
CA ASP A 146 -5.87 -11.37 8.11
C ASP A 146 -5.55 -11.62 6.61
N LEU A 147 -4.31 -11.45 6.19
CA LEU A 147 -3.91 -11.54 4.79
C LEU A 147 -2.74 -12.50 4.59
N TYR A 148 -2.74 -13.22 3.47
CA TYR A 148 -1.57 -13.96 2.99
C TYR A 148 -1.29 -13.65 1.51
N PRO A 149 -0.01 -13.61 1.07
CA PRO A 149 0.33 -13.23 -0.29
C PRO A 149 0.31 -14.42 -1.27
N ARG A 150 0.68 -15.61 -0.77
CA ARG A 150 0.79 -16.89 -1.52
C ARG A 150 0.57 -18.08 -0.58
N PRO A 151 0.13 -19.25 -1.08
CA PRO A 151 -0.26 -20.38 -0.24
C PRO A 151 0.82 -20.84 0.77
N ASP A 152 2.09 -20.73 0.40
CA ASP A 152 3.28 -21.12 1.15
C ASP A 152 3.72 -20.09 2.21
N TRP A 153 3.08 -18.93 2.28
CA TRP A 153 3.42 -17.87 3.24
C TRP A 153 2.49 -17.85 4.45
N ASN A 154 3.01 -17.43 5.60
CA ASN A 154 2.23 -17.35 6.84
C ASN A 154 1.20 -16.22 6.80
N TYR A 155 1.65 -14.97 6.68
CA TYR A 155 0.78 -13.79 6.57
C TYR A 155 1.56 -12.60 6.01
N VAL A 156 0.84 -11.52 5.66
CA VAL A 156 1.38 -10.18 5.39
C VAL A 156 0.46 -9.13 6.02
N PHE A 157 1.00 -7.98 6.39
CA PHE A 157 0.16 -6.85 6.83
C PHE A 157 -0.51 -6.14 5.66
N GLY A 158 0.02 -6.28 4.47
CA GLY A 158 -0.56 -5.76 3.24
C GLY A 158 0.21 -6.21 2.02
N LEU A 159 -0.38 -5.98 0.85
CA LEU A 159 0.23 -6.26 -0.43
C LEU A 159 -0.18 -5.17 -1.42
N ALA A 160 0.74 -4.73 -2.28
CA ALA A 160 0.47 -3.72 -3.27
C ALA A 160 1.07 -4.06 -4.64
N SER A 161 0.43 -3.53 -5.68
CA SER A 161 0.94 -3.53 -7.04
C SER A 161 1.06 -2.10 -7.55
N LEU A 162 2.29 -1.58 -7.60
CA LEU A 162 2.57 -0.23 -8.10
C LEU A 162 2.15 -0.04 -9.57
N LYS A 163 2.29 -1.10 -10.38
CA LYS A 163 1.90 -1.08 -11.79
C LYS A 163 0.38 -1.06 -11.97
N LYS A 164 -0.34 -1.86 -11.19
CA LYS A 164 -1.81 -1.89 -11.22
C LYS A 164 -2.44 -0.75 -10.43
N ARG A 165 -1.66 -0.03 -9.61
CA ARG A 165 -2.11 1.07 -8.74
C ARG A 165 -3.17 0.64 -7.74
N VAL A 166 -2.97 -0.55 -7.17
CA VAL A 166 -3.88 -1.10 -6.16
C VAL A 166 -3.10 -1.72 -5.01
N GLY A 167 -3.74 -1.84 -3.86
CA GLY A 167 -3.24 -2.68 -2.77
C GLY A 167 -4.32 -3.05 -1.76
N VAL A 168 -3.98 -3.87 -0.78
CA VAL A 168 -4.82 -4.20 0.37
C VAL A 168 -4.00 -4.25 1.66
N TRP A 169 -4.60 -3.77 2.76
CA TRP A 169 -3.99 -3.60 4.08
C TRP A 169 -4.88 -4.20 5.14
N SER A 170 -4.34 -5.12 5.93
CA SER A 170 -5.04 -5.72 7.07
C SER A 170 -4.75 -4.92 8.34
N ILE A 171 -5.79 -4.65 9.12
CA ILE A 171 -5.65 -4.13 10.48
C ILE A 171 -5.77 -5.22 11.57
N ASN A 172 -6.01 -6.47 11.16
CA ASN A 172 -6.30 -7.60 12.05
C ASN A 172 -5.22 -7.83 13.12
N ARG A 173 -3.95 -7.71 12.73
CA ARG A 173 -2.79 -8.03 13.58
C ARG A 173 -2.21 -6.80 14.31
N PHE A 174 -2.92 -5.68 14.35
CA PHE A 174 -2.40 -4.43 14.94
C PHE A 174 -2.77 -4.20 16.40
N GLY A 175 -3.63 -5.05 16.98
CA GLY A 175 -4.15 -4.92 18.34
C GLY A 175 -5.67 -4.79 18.33
N CYS A 176 -6.26 -4.51 19.49
CA CYS A 176 -7.70 -4.34 19.63
C CYS A 176 -8.05 -2.85 19.59
N ALA A 177 -8.61 -2.37 18.47
CA ALA A 177 -9.01 -0.97 18.31
C ALA A 177 -10.05 -0.54 19.37
N ASP A 178 -10.95 -1.45 19.75
CA ASP A 178 -11.98 -1.19 20.76
C ASP A 178 -11.43 -1.11 22.19
N ASN A 179 -10.17 -1.51 22.42
CA ASN A 179 -9.46 -1.21 23.66
C ASN A 179 -8.86 0.21 23.58
N PRO A 180 -9.35 1.20 24.37
CA PRO A 180 -8.88 2.57 24.28
C PRO A 180 -7.38 2.74 24.53
N LYS A 181 -6.76 1.81 25.29
CA LYS A 181 -5.31 1.83 25.57
C LYS A 181 -4.46 1.45 24.35
N GLU A 182 -5.04 0.75 23.38
CA GLU A 182 -4.36 0.27 22.17
C GLU A 182 -4.69 1.11 20.94
N PHE A 183 -5.71 1.98 21.01
CA PHE A 183 -6.17 2.78 19.88
C PHE A 183 -5.04 3.50 19.12
N ASP A 184 -4.19 4.23 19.86
CA ASP A 184 -3.08 4.99 19.26
C ASP A 184 -2.06 4.07 18.59
N GLN A 185 -1.79 2.90 19.18
CA GLN A 185 -0.87 1.91 18.62
C GLN A 185 -1.44 1.32 17.32
N VAL A 186 -2.72 0.95 17.31
CA VAL A 186 -3.40 0.43 16.11
C VAL A 186 -3.41 1.48 15.02
N PHE A 187 -3.74 2.73 15.36
CA PHE A 187 -3.72 3.85 14.41
C PHE A 187 -2.33 4.08 13.82
N GLN A 188 -1.29 4.13 14.65
CA GLN A 188 0.10 4.31 14.19
C GLN A 188 0.57 3.17 13.28
N ARG A 189 0.24 1.92 13.60
CA ARG A 189 0.55 0.75 12.75
C ARG A 189 -0.18 0.82 11.42
N THR A 190 -1.44 1.25 11.44
CA THR A 190 -2.27 1.41 10.24
C THR A 190 -1.70 2.45 9.30
N ILE A 191 -1.38 3.66 9.78
CA ILE A 191 -0.80 4.70 8.91
C ILE A 191 0.56 4.28 8.36
N ARG A 192 1.43 3.64 9.16
CA ARG A 192 2.76 3.20 8.71
C ARG A 192 2.72 2.13 7.61
N THR A 193 1.68 1.31 7.61
CA THR A 193 1.52 0.26 6.61
C THR A 193 0.85 0.83 5.36
N ALA A 194 -0.13 1.72 5.53
CA ALA A 194 -0.92 2.34 4.45
C ALA A 194 -0.22 3.49 3.71
N SER A 195 0.80 4.09 4.32
CA SER A 195 1.62 5.15 3.73
C SER A 195 2.71 4.59 2.85
#